data_AF-A0A957ZDX9-F1
#
_entry.id   AF-A0A957ZDX9-F1
#
_cell.length_a   1.000
_cell.length_b   1.000
_cell.length_c   1.000
_cell.angle_alpha   90.00
_cell.angle_beta   90.00
_cell.angle_gamma   90.00
#
_symmetry.space_group_name_H-M   'P 1'
#
loop_
_entity.id
_entity.type
_entity.pdbx_description
1 polymer ?
#
loop_
_entity_poly.entity_id
_entity_poly.type
_entity_poly.pdbx_seq_one_letter_code
_entity_poly.pdbx_strand_id
1 'polypeptide(L)'
;GMADTAFEVAPEKQNRLATMYGHPDVLYHQFSTFLQAWTTGDNGRRDVSDGYPASGAPNFARGGHGLFSTAADYLRFAQMLLNRGQLDGARILGRKTVEFMHANHLPPALLPYELNKIPSLGYGFGLGSRVLLDAPASAVPGSPGEFGWAGAAKTYYWVDPQEEMVGILMSQFMMAMDLPDKDFQVLAYQALVD
;
A
#
# COMPACT_ATOMS: atom_id res chain seq x y z
N GLY A 1 11.99 14.32 9.38
CA GLY A 1 10.77 13.93 8.63
C GLY A 1 10.49 12.47 8.90
N MET A 2 9.20 12.08 8.90
CA MET A 2 8.72 10.72 9.21
C MET A 2 9.17 10.18 10.58
N ALA A 3 8.70 10.81 11.67
CA ALA A 3 9.21 10.56 13.03
C ALA A 3 8.63 9.31 13.72
N ASP A 4 7.62 8.69 13.11
CA ASP A 4 6.93 7.49 13.59
C ASP A 4 7.11 6.31 12.63
N THR A 5 8.01 6.43 11.66
CA THR A 5 8.32 5.35 10.71
C THR A 5 9.60 4.63 11.10
N ALA A 6 9.47 3.39 11.51
CA ALA A 6 10.59 2.55 11.95
C ALA A 6 10.20 1.07 11.94
N PHE A 7 11.19 0.19 12.06
CA PHE A 7 10.96 -1.26 12.21
C PHE A 7 10.58 -1.69 13.64
N GLU A 8 10.71 -0.79 14.60
CA GLU A 8 10.26 -0.99 15.98
C GLU A 8 9.49 0.25 16.46
N VAL A 9 8.63 0.09 17.45
CA VAL A 9 7.86 1.15 18.08
C VAL A 9 8.39 1.41 19.47
N ALA A 10 8.83 2.65 19.69
CA ALA A 10 9.34 3.10 20.98
C ALA A 10 8.30 2.83 22.11
N PRO A 11 8.73 2.43 23.32
CA PRO A 11 7.83 2.05 24.41
C PRO A 11 6.72 3.07 24.68
N GLU A 12 7.04 4.37 24.65
CA GLU A 12 6.11 5.47 24.87
C GLU A 12 5.09 5.69 23.74
N LYS A 13 5.27 5.03 22.59
CA LYS A 13 4.41 5.13 21.40
C LYS A 13 3.53 3.88 21.21
N GLN A 14 3.75 2.79 21.96
CA GLN A 14 3.07 1.51 21.75
C GLN A 14 1.55 1.58 21.96
N ASN A 15 1.07 2.51 22.78
CA ASN A 15 -0.36 2.75 22.99
C ASN A 15 -1.10 3.27 21.74
N ARG A 16 -0.38 3.69 20.69
CA ARG A 16 -0.96 4.13 19.41
C ARG A 16 -1.04 3.02 18.37
N LEU A 17 -0.53 1.82 18.66
CA LEU A 17 -0.57 0.70 17.72
C LEU A 17 -2.02 0.29 17.46
N ALA A 18 -2.41 0.36 16.19
CA ALA A 18 -3.68 -0.18 15.76
C ALA A 18 -3.67 -1.71 15.89
N THR A 19 -4.76 -2.25 16.41
CA THR A 19 -4.91 -3.70 16.59
C THR A 19 -5.15 -4.36 15.23
N MET A 20 -4.50 -5.49 14.98
CA MET A 20 -4.73 -6.30 13.77
C MET A 20 -5.99 -7.15 13.92
N TYR A 21 -6.79 -7.20 12.86
CA TYR A 21 -7.98 -8.04 12.72
C TYR A 21 -7.93 -8.83 11.40
N GLY A 22 -8.90 -9.72 11.17
CA GLY A 22 -9.11 -10.38 9.88
C GLY A 22 -8.85 -11.89 9.93
N HIS A 23 -8.42 -12.51 8.83
CA HIS A 23 -8.17 -13.96 8.74
C HIS A 23 -6.65 -14.28 8.80
N PRO A 24 -6.24 -15.55 9.03
CA PRO A 24 -4.85 -15.86 9.34
C PRO A 24 -3.88 -15.65 8.16
N ASP A 25 -2.60 -15.54 8.50
CA ASP A 25 -1.47 -14.95 7.74
C ASP A 25 -1.34 -15.42 6.26
N VAL A 26 -0.91 -14.48 5.41
CA VAL A 26 -0.59 -14.65 3.98
C VAL A 26 0.45 -15.74 3.72
N LEU A 27 1.32 -16.00 4.70
CA LEU A 27 2.44 -16.94 4.56
C LEU A 27 2.04 -18.42 4.69
N TYR A 28 0.88 -18.74 5.28
CA TYR A 28 0.67 -20.09 5.82
C TYR A 28 -0.63 -20.80 5.46
N HIS A 29 -1.51 -20.27 4.58
CA HIS A 29 -2.84 -20.87 4.45
C HIS A 29 -3.32 -21.24 3.06
N GLN A 30 -3.98 -22.41 3.03
CA GLN A 30 -4.78 -22.93 1.94
C GLN A 30 -6.03 -22.06 1.78
N PHE A 31 -6.48 -21.90 0.53
CA PHE A 31 -7.72 -21.18 0.19
C PHE A 31 -8.94 -21.63 1.02
N SER A 32 -8.99 -22.90 1.43
CA SER A 32 -10.04 -23.47 2.29
C SER A 32 -10.17 -22.79 3.66
N THR A 33 -9.04 -22.45 4.31
CA THR A 33 -9.04 -21.80 5.63
C THR A 33 -9.54 -20.36 5.51
N PHE A 34 -9.12 -19.65 4.47
CA PHE A 34 -9.63 -18.32 4.14
C PHE A 34 -11.14 -18.35 3.89
N LEU A 35 -11.60 -19.26 3.04
CA LEU A 35 -13.01 -19.38 2.69
C LEU A 35 -13.87 -19.69 3.92
N GLN A 36 -13.41 -20.61 4.77
CA GLN A 36 -14.11 -20.92 6.02
C GLN A 36 -14.23 -19.67 6.91
N ALA A 37 -13.12 -18.99 7.17
CA ALA A 37 -13.11 -17.81 8.04
C ALA A 37 -14.02 -16.70 7.51
N TRP A 38 -14.05 -16.50 6.18
CA TRP A 38 -14.96 -15.57 5.52
C TRP A 38 -16.43 -15.98 5.69
N THR A 39 -16.77 -17.24 5.39
CA THR A 39 -18.17 -17.73 5.53
C THR A 39 -18.69 -17.71 6.96
N THR A 40 -17.81 -17.81 7.96
CA THR A 40 -18.19 -17.71 9.38
C THR A 40 -18.14 -16.28 9.92
N GLY A 41 -17.69 -15.30 9.12
CA GLY A 41 -17.53 -13.91 9.57
C GLY A 41 -16.47 -13.72 10.65
N ASP A 42 -15.42 -14.56 10.66
CA ASP A 42 -14.37 -14.50 11.68
C ASP A 42 -13.46 -13.28 11.47
N ASN A 43 -13.81 -12.18 12.14
CA ASN A 43 -13.04 -10.93 12.14
C ASN A 43 -12.29 -10.71 13.45
N GLY A 44 -11.87 -11.80 14.11
CA GLY A 44 -11.20 -11.74 15.40
C GLY A 44 -9.90 -10.94 15.40
N ARG A 45 -9.49 -10.47 16.58
CA ARG A 45 -8.18 -9.88 16.81
C ARG A 45 -7.09 -10.91 16.47
N ARG A 46 -6.05 -10.45 15.79
CA ARG A 46 -4.87 -11.26 15.42
C ARG A 46 -3.65 -10.78 16.17
N ASP A 47 -2.92 -11.74 16.70
CA ASP A 47 -1.56 -11.50 17.16
C ASP A 47 -0.59 -11.79 16.02
N VAL A 48 0.23 -10.81 15.69
CA VAL A 48 1.21 -10.85 14.61
C VAL A 48 2.62 -10.61 15.12
N SER A 49 2.83 -10.56 16.44
CA SER A 49 4.13 -10.19 17.03
C SER A 49 5.29 -11.10 16.63
N ASP A 50 5.01 -12.36 16.31
CA ASP A 50 6.03 -13.34 15.91
C ASP A 50 6.61 -13.03 14.52
N GLY A 51 5.76 -12.58 13.58
CA GLY A 51 6.16 -12.20 12.22
C GLY A 51 6.44 -10.70 12.07
N TYR A 52 5.94 -9.88 12.99
CA TYR A 52 5.95 -8.42 12.94
C TYR A 52 6.17 -7.82 14.34
N PRO A 53 7.34 -8.04 14.95
CA PRO A 53 7.61 -7.62 16.32
C PRO A 53 7.63 -6.09 16.41
N ALA A 54 6.79 -5.51 17.28
CA ALA A 54 6.79 -4.08 17.55
C ALA A 54 7.93 -3.62 18.46
N SER A 55 8.58 -4.54 19.18
CA SER A 55 9.71 -4.23 20.07
C SER A 55 10.52 -5.49 20.39
N GLY A 56 11.74 -5.31 20.89
CA GLY A 56 12.56 -6.42 21.38
C GLY A 56 13.18 -7.27 20.27
N ALA A 57 13.28 -6.74 19.05
CA ALA A 57 13.80 -7.42 17.88
C ALA A 57 14.83 -6.53 17.16
N PRO A 58 16.00 -6.25 17.77
CA PRO A 58 16.94 -5.19 17.36
C PRO A 58 17.57 -5.35 15.96
N ASN A 59 17.32 -6.48 15.28
CA ASN A 59 17.77 -6.76 13.91
C ASN A 59 16.62 -7.11 12.96
N PHE A 60 15.38 -6.82 13.36
CA PHE A 60 14.23 -6.98 12.49
C PHE A 60 14.18 -5.82 11.48
N ALA A 61 14.85 -5.98 10.35
CA ALA A 61 14.72 -5.10 9.20
C ALA A 61 14.46 -5.95 7.97
N ARG A 62 13.44 -5.59 7.18
CA ARG A 62 13.01 -6.34 6.00
C ARG A 62 12.74 -5.38 4.85
N GLY A 63 13.06 -5.80 3.63
CA GLY A 63 12.90 -4.96 2.44
C GLY A 63 11.46 -4.90 1.89
N GLY A 64 10.64 -5.91 2.19
CA GLY A 64 9.27 -6.03 1.65
C GLY A 64 8.14 -5.85 2.67
N HIS A 65 8.44 -5.74 3.96
CA HIS A 65 7.49 -5.53 5.06
C HIS A 65 8.25 -5.04 6.30
N GLY A 66 7.57 -4.84 7.43
CA GLY A 66 8.21 -4.67 8.74
C GLY A 66 8.17 -3.25 9.30
N LEU A 67 7.85 -2.25 8.48
CA LEU A 67 7.73 -0.87 8.94
C LEU A 67 6.41 -0.63 9.67
N PHE A 68 6.50 -0.08 10.87
CA PHE A 68 5.41 0.69 11.47
C PHE A 68 5.48 2.11 10.92
N SER A 69 4.33 2.74 10.69
CA SER A 69 4.24 4.11 10.21
C SER A 69 2.89 4.71 10.59
N THR A 70 2.66 5.96 10.22
CA THR A 70 1.39 6.67 10.41
C THR A 70 0.90 7.23 9.08
N ALA A 71 -0.39 7.58 8.99
CA ALA A 71 -0.92 8.25 7.81
C ALA A 71 -0.15 9.55 7.50
N ALA A 72 0.19 10.33 8.53
CA ALA A 72 0.94 11.57 8.39
C ALA A 72 2.37 11.34 7.87
N ASP A 73 3.06 10.32 8.37
CA ASP A 73 4.39 9.98 7.89
C ASP A 73 4.38 9.46 6.46
N TYR A 74 3.46 8.56 6.13
CA TYR A 74 3.38 7.98 4.80
C TYR A 74 2.93 9.03 3.76
N LEU A 75 2.07 9.98 4.16
CA LEU A 75 1.71 11.13 3.33
C LEU A 75 2.96 11.96 2.97
N ARG A 76 3.91 12.16 3.89
CA ARG A 76 5.15 12.88 3.59
C ARG A 76 6.00 12.15 2.55
N PHE A 77 6.07 10.82 2.63
CA PHE A 77 6.74 10.00 1.61
C PHE A 77 6.04 10.13 0.24
N ALA A 78 4.73 9.97 0.19
CA ALA A 78 3.97 10.05 -1.04
C ALA A 78 3.99 11.47 -1.64
N GLN A 79 3.90 12.51 -0.81
CA GLN A 79 4.03 13.91 -1.23
C GLN A 79 5.41 14.21 -1.82
N MET A 80 6.48 13.60 -1.29
CA MET A 80 7.82 13.72 -1.86
C MET A 80 7.87 13.17 -3.29
N LEU A 81 7.18 12.05 -3.54
CA LEU A 81 7.06 11.46 -4.88
C LEU A 81 6.21 12.35 -5.81
N LEU A 82 5.06 12.85 -5.34
CA LEU A 82 4.21 13.79 -6.08
C LEU A 82 5.01 15.04 -6.51
N ASN A 83 5.80 15.58 -5.58
CA ASN A 83 6.70 16.73 -5.79
C ASN A 83 7.97 16.38 -6.59
N ARG A 84 7.99 15.22 -7.26
CA ARG A 84 9.08 14.76 -8.14
C ARG A 84 10.43 14.70 -7.42
N GLY A 85 10.43 14.13 -6.22
CA GLY A 85 11.63 13.85 -5.44
C GLY A 85 12.00 14.94 -4.43
N GLN A 86 11.10 15.89 -4.14
CA GLN A 86 11.37 17.01 -3.23
C GLN A 86 10.37 17.09 -2.09
N LEU A 87 10.83 17.43 -0.89
CA LEU A 87 9.97 17.70 0.24
C LEU A 87 10.61 18.75 1.13
N ASP A 88 9.82 19.71 1.62
CA ASP A 88 10.27 20.75 2.56
C ASP A 88 11.55 21.48 2.11
N GLY A 89 11.64 21.79 0.81
CA GLY A 89 12.80 22.47 0.20
C GLY A 89 14.04 21.61 -0.03
N ALA A 90 14.03 20.33 0.35
CA ALA A 90 15.13 19.40 0.12
C ALA A 90 14.85 18.46 -1.07
N ARG A 91 15.86 18.22 -1.90
CA ARG A 91 15.83 17.19 -2.94
C ARG A 91 16.34 15.86 -2.39
N ILE A 92 15.45 14.87 -2.34
CA ILE A 92 15.73 13.51 -1.88
C ILE A 92 16.02 12.59 -3.08
N LEU A 93 15.23 12.73 -4.15
CA LEU A 93 15.42 12.00 -5.41
C LEU A 93 15.49 12.96 -6.60
N GLY A 94 16.20 12.56 -7.65
CA GLY A 94 16.18 13.29 -8.92
C GLY A 94 14.80 13.18 -9.58
N ARG A 95 14.31 14.27 -10.18
CA ARG A 95 13.03 14.27 -10.91
C ARG A 95 12.95 13.13 -11.94
N LYS A 96 14.01 12.98 -12.74
CA LYS A 96 14.11 11.90 -13.74
C LYS A 96 14.17 10.51 -13.13
N THR A 97 14.69 10.37 -11.92
CA THR A 97 14.69 9.11 -11.18
C THR A 97 13.27 8.72 -10.79
N VAL A 98 12.47 9.66 -10.24
CA VAL A 98 11.08 9.40 -9.89
C VAL A 98 10.25 9.04 -11.13
N GLU A 99 10.40 9.80 -12.22
CA GLU A 99 9.73 9.50 -13.51
C GLU A 99 10.10 8.10 -14.03
N PHE A 100 11.39 7.71 -13.94
CA PHE A 100 11.84 6.40 -14.38
C PHE A 100 11.37 5.26 -13.47
N MET A 101 11.35 5.48 -12.14
CA MET A 101 10.88 4.49 -11.17
C MET A 101 9.40 4.14 -11.39
N HIS A 102 8.57 5.13 -11.71
CA HIS A 102 7.12 4.94 -11.84
C HIS A 102 6.64 4.83 -13.30
N ALA A 103 7.54 4.49 -14.23
CA ALA A 103 7.17 4.01 -15.56
C ALA A 103 6.85 2.50 -15.51
N ASN A 104 6.07 1.99 -16.45
CA ASN A 104 5.92 0.54 -16.60
C ASN A 104 7.21 -0.07 -17.17
N HIS A 105 7.78 -1.02 -16.43
CA HIS A 105 8.97 -1.78 -16.82
C HIS A 105 8.65 -3.20 -17.31
N LEU A 106 7.37 -3.61 -17.27
CA LEU A 106 6.96 -4.92 -17.77
C LEU A 106 6.71 -4.89 -19.29
N PRO A 107 7.28 -5.83 -20.06
CA PRO A 107 6.94 -5.99 -21.47
C PRO A 107 5.47 -6.45 -21.62
N PRO A 108 4.83 -6.19 -22.78
CA PRO A 108 3.43 -6.58 -23.02
C PRO A 108 3.13 -8.06 -22.76
N ALA A 109 4.11 -8.95 -23.00
CA ALA A 109 3.97 -10.39 -22.78
C ALA A 109 3.83 -10.79 -21.30
N LEU A 110 4.14 -9.89 -20.35
CA LEU A 110 3.95 -10.09 -18.91
C LEU A 110 2.72 -9.35 -18.36
N LEU A 111 1.89 -8.77 -19.24
CA LEU A 111 0.67 -8.08 -18.85
C LEU A 111 -0.58 -8.92 -19.21
N PRO A 112 -1.61 -8.93 -18.35
CA PRO A 112 -1.62 -8.37 -17.00
C PRO A 112 -0.67 -9.16 -16.08
N TYR A 113 0.04 -8.46 -15.19
CA TYR A 113 0.82 -9.16 -14.16
C TYR A 113 -0.12 -9.72 -13.10
N GLU A 114 0.29 -10.79 -12.43
CA GLU A 114 -0.52 -11.48 -11.44
C GLU A 114 0.09 -11.37 -10.03
N LEU A 115 -0.76 -11.20 -9.03
CA LEU A 115 -0.43 -11.40 -7.63
C LEU A 115 -1.30 -12.54 -7.11
N ASN A 116 -0.69 -13.61 -6.60
CA ASN A 116 -1.41 -14.81 -6.15
C ASN A 116 -2.40 -15.37 -7.20
N LYS A 117 -2.00 -15.38 -8.48
CA LYS A 117 -2.82 -15.81 -9.62
C LYS A 117 -4.06 -14.93 -9.89
N ILE A 118 -4.08 -13.72 -9.33
CA ILE A 118 -5.11 -12.72 -9.61
C ILE A 118 -4.52 -11.67 -10.54
N PRO A 119 -5.08 -11.49 -11.76
CA PRO A 119 -4.55 -10.53 -12.73
C PRO A 119 -4.83 -9.08 -12.30
N SER A 120 -3.83 -8.22 -12.47
CA SER A 120 -3.92 -6.77 -12.26
C SER A 120 -4.25 -6.07 -13.59
N LEU A 121 -5.53 -6.09 -13.96
CA LEU A 121 -6.01 -5.49 -15.21
C LEU A 121 -5.78 -3.98 -15.24
N GLY A 122 -5.40 -3.44 -16.40
CA GLY A 122 -5.15 -2.01 -16.58
C GLY A 122 -3.89 -1.48 -15.91
N TYR A 123 -3.12 -2.31 -15.20
CA TYR A 123 -1.91 -1.91 -14.50
C TYR A 123 -0.65 -2.55 -15.08
N GLY A 124 0.42 -1.76 -15.15
CA GLY A 124 1.79 -2.22 -15.28
C GLY A 124 2.52 -2.20 -13.93
N PHE A 125 3.82 -2.48 -13.96
CA PHE A 125 4.65 -2.48 -12.75
C PHE A 125 5.95 -1.72 -12.97
N GLY A 126 6.23 -0.80 -12.06
CA GLY A 126 7.44 0.00 -12.02
C GLY A 126 8.50 -0.54 -11.06
N LEU A 127 9.48 0.29 -10.72
CA LEU A 127 10.48 -0.03 -9.72
C LEU A 127 9.92 0.26 -8.31
N GLY A 128 9.09 -0.66 -7.81
CA GLY A 128 8.52 -0.61 -6.46
C GLY A 128 7.06 -0.15 -6.36
N SER A 129 6.36 -0.03 -7.49
CA SER A 129 4.94 0.38 -7.51
C SER A 129 4.17 -0.29 -8.65
N ARG A 130 2.86 -0.45 -8.47
CA ARG A 130 1.95 -0.57 -9.63
C ARG A 130 1.89 0.77 -10.37
N VAL A 131 1.57 0.75 -11.66
CA VAL A 131 1.42 1.95 -12.51
C VAL A 131 0.17 1.80 -13.36
N LEU A 132 -0.76 2.75 -13.28
CA LEU A 132 -1.99 2.73 -14.07
C LEU A 132 -1.66 2.96 -15.55
N LEU A 133 -2.11 2.06 -16.43
CA LEU A 133 -1.95 2.14 -17.88
C LEU A 133 -3.28 2.43 -18.58
N ASP A 134 -4.36 1.78 -18.11
CA ASP A 134 -5.69 1.85 -18.72
C ASP A 134 -6.75 1.83 -17.61
N ALA A 135 -7.37 3.00 -17.37
CA ALA A 135 -8.38 3.16 -16.32
C ALA A 135 -9.63 2.31 -16.56
N PRO A 136 -10.27 2.31 -17.76
CA PRO A 136 -11.36 1.38 -18.07
C PRO A 136 -11.03 -0.09 -17.77
N ALA A 137 -9.85 -0.57 -18.15
CA ALA A 137 -9.44 -1.95 -17.89
C ALA A 137 -9.22 -2.22 -16.39
N SER A 138 -8.79 -1.22 -15.63
CA SER A 138 -8.57 -1.33 -14.18
C SER A 138 -9.86 -1.32 -13.34
N ALA A 139 -10.98 -0.89 -13.94
CA ALA A 139 -12.27 -0.68 -13.29
C ALA A 139 -12.25 0.29 -12.08
N VAL A 140 -11.22 1.14 -11.98
CA VAL A 140 -11.09 2.19 -10.96
C VAL A 140 -10.75 3.51 -11.67
N PRO A 141 -11.39 4.65 -11.34
CA PRO A 141 -11.00 5.95 -11.86
C PRO A 141 -9.56 6.31 -11.51
N GLY A 142 -8.89 7.01 -12.41
CA GLY A 142 -7.54 7.52 -12.21
C GLY A 142 -6.87 7.90 -13.53
N SER A 143 -5.73 8.57 -13.43
CA SER A 143 -4.99 9.02 -14.60
C SER A 143 -3.89 8.02 -14.99
N PRO A 144 -3.67 7.75 -16.29
CA PRO A 144 -2.49 6.98 -16.72
C PRO A 144 -1.19 7.53 -16.12
N GLY A 145 -0.36 6.67 -15.56
CA GLY A 145 0.85 7.06 -14.83
C GLY A 145 0.65 7.31 -13.33
N GLU A 146 -0.58 7.27 -12.82
CA GLU A 146 -0.86 7.12 -11.38
C GLU A 146 -0.14 5.87 -10.85
N PHE A 147 0.53 6.00 -9.72
CA PHE A 147 1.30 4.90 -9.13
C PHE A 147 1.06 4.74 -7.63
N GLY A 148 1.24 3.53 -7.13
CA GLY A 148 1.03 3.23 -5.73
C GLY A 148 1.38 1.80 -5.35
N TRP A 149 1.08 1.44 -4.11
CA TRP A 149 1.17 0.06 -3.63
C TRP A 149 0.25 -0.19 -2.44
N ALA A 150 0.12 -1.46 -2.07
CA ALA A 150 -0.73 -1.95 -1.00
C ALA A 150 0.07 -2.76 0.03
N GLY A 151 -0.41 -2.76 1.28
CA GLY A 151 0.02 -3.68 2.32
C GLY A 151 -1.00 -4.79 2.56
N ALA A 152 -0.53 -5.94 3.05
CA ALA A 152 -1.39 -7.09 3.34
C ALA A 152 -2.51 -6.80 4.35
N ALA A 153 -2.32 -5.79 5.21
CA ALA A 153 -3.27 -5.34 6.22
C ALA A 153 -4.28 -4.30 5.70
N LYS A 154 -4.49 -4.22 4.36
CA LYS A 154 -5.37 -3.25 3.67
C LYS A 154 -4.95 -1.79 3.86
N THR A 155 -3.66 -1.55 4.13
CA THR A 155 -3.08 -0.22 3.90
C THR A 155 -2.90 0.00 2.41
N TYR A 156 -3.16 1.20 1.93
CA TYR A 156 -3.08 1.52 0.51
C TYR A 156 -2.66 2.97 0.32
N TYR A 157 -1.88 3.22 -0.72
CA TYR A 157 -1.61 4.57 -1.17
C TYR A 157 -1.58 4.65 -2.69
N TRP A 158 -1.88 5.84 -3.18
CA TRP A 158 -1.64 6.20 -4.57
C TRP A 158 -1.18 7.65 -4.69
N VAL A 159 -0.51 7.92 -5.81
CA VAL A 159 -0.05 9.25 -6.22
C VAL A 159 -0.49 9.43 -7.67
N ASP A 160 -1.29 10.47 -7.92
CA ASP A 160 -1.69 10.88 -9.26
C ASP A 160 -1.03 12.23 -9.58
N PRO A 161 0.04 12.26 -10.37
CA PRO A 161 0.70 13.50 -10.77
C PRO A 161 -0.14 14.39 -11.70
N GLN A 162 -1.17 13.86 -12.36
CA GLN A 162 -2.03 14.65 -13.25
C GLN A 162 -3.07 15.43 -12.43
N GLU A 163 -3.61 14.80 -11.40
CA GLU A 163 -4.58 15.40 -10.47
C GLU A 163 -3.92 16.11 -9.27
N GLU A 164 -2.59 16.18 -9.24
CA GLU A 164 -1.80 16.68 -8.10
C GLU A 164 -2.23 16.10 -6.75
N MET A 165 -2.59 14.80 -6.75
CA MET A 165 -3.29 14.15 -5.65
C MET A 165 -2.47 13.02 -5.02
N VAL A 166 -2.57 12.91 -3.70
CA VAL A 166 -2.11 11.74 -2.93
C VAL A 166 -3.29 11.20 -2.13
N GLY A 167 -3.50 9.89 -2.21
CA GLY A 167 -4.42 9.18 -1.33
C GLY A 167 -3.68 8.24 -0.38
N ILE A 168 -4.02 8.29 0.91
CA ILE A 168 -3.50 7.38 1.94
C ILE A 168 -4.67 6.75 2.70
N LEU A 169 -4.77 5.42 2.67
CA LEU A 169 -5.66 4.63 3.51
C LEU A 169 -4.83 3.80 4.49
N MET A 170 -5.12 3.94 5.78
CA MET A 170 -4.51 3.13 6.83
C MET A 170 -5.59 2.28 7.52
N SER A 171 -5.44 0.96 7.40
CA SER A 171 -6.27 -0.04 8.09
C SER A 171 -5.36 -1.14 8.65
N GLN A 172 -5.90 -1.99 9.51
CA GLN A 172 -5.23 -3.18 10.06
C GLN A 172 -6.17 -4.38 10.00
N PHE A 173 -6.44 -4.83 8.77
CA PHE A 173 -7.33 -5.96 8.51
C PHE A 173 -6.72 -6.88 7.47
N MET A 174 -6.34 -8.10 7.85
CA MET A 174 -5.76 -9.07 6.93
C MET A 174 -6.84 -9.91 6.24
N MET A 175 -6.60 -10.21 4.96
CA MET A 175 -7.33 -11.26 4.24
C MET A 175 -8.86 -11.01 4.20
N ALA A 176 -9.30 -9.78 3.90
CA ALA A 176 -10.70 -9.51 3.56
C ALA A 176 -10.97 -9.72 2.06
N MET A 177 -12.16 -10.23 1.74
CA MET A 177 -12.76 -10.09 0.41
C MET A 177 -13.14 -8.64 0.11
N ASP A 178 -13.44 -7.85 1.14
CA ASP A 178 -13.74 -6.42 1.00
C ASP A 178 -12.54 -5.65 0.46
N LEU A 179 -12.80 -4.66 -0.39
CA LEU A 179 -11.79 -3.83 -1.07
C LEU A 179 -11.93 -2.35 -0.67
N PRO A 180 -11.84 -2.01 0.63
CA PRO A 180 -12.03 -0.63 1.10
C PRO A 180 -10.99 0.33 0.50
N ASP A 181 -9.82 -0.18 0.10
CA ASP A 181 -8.80 0.54 -0.66
C ASP A 181 -9.30 1.02 -2.02
N LYS A 182 -10.00 0.17 -2.76
CA LYS A 182 -10.61 0.54 -4.04
C LYS A 182 -11.80 1.47 -3.85
N ASP A 183 -12.68 1.17 -2.89
CA ASP A 183 -13.84 2.02 -2.60
C ASP A 183 -13.39 3.44 -2.22
N PHE A 184 -12.37 3.54 -1.36
CA PHE A 184 -11.78 4.82 -0.98
C PHE A 184 -11.18 5.57 -2.17
N GLN A 185 -10.45 4.88 -3.06
CA GLN A 185 -9.90 5.50 -4.27
C GLN A 185 -11.03 6.02 -5.18
N VAL A 186 -12.05 5.20 -5.47
CA VAL A 186 -13.20 5.60 -6.29
C VAL A 186 -13.89 6.83 -5.72
N LEU A 187 -14.18 6.83 -4.42
CA LEU A 187 -14.84 7.95 -3.75
C LEU A 187 -14.00 9.23 -3.78
N ALA A 188 -12.67 9.11 -3.65
CA ALA A 188 -11.77 10.26 -3.74
C ALA A 188 -11.80 10.91 -5.13
N TYR A 189 -11.73 10.11 -6.21
CA TYR A 189 -11.83 10.64 -7.58
C TYR A 189 -13.22 11.21 -7.88
N GLN A 190 -14.29 10.59 -7.37
CA GLN A 190 -15.65 11.13 -7.54
C GLN A 190 -15.85 12.48 -6.85
N ALA A 191 -15.03 12.80 -5.86
CA ALA A 191 -15.10 14.07 -5.14
C ALA A 191 -14.34 15.21 -5.85
N LEU A 192 -13.59 14.92 -6.91
CA LEU A 192 -12.99 15.96 -7.76
C LEU A 192 -14.12 16.66 -8.53
N VAL A 193 -14.24 17.95 -8.27
CA VAL A 193 -15.14 18.86 -8.99
C VAL A 193 -14.28 19.91 -9.67
N ASP A 194 -14.56 20.16 -10.94
CA ASP A 194 -13.89 21.21 -11.73
C ASP A 194 -14.16 22.62 -11.17
#